data_AF-A0A3S9MYF4-F1
#
_entry.id   AF-A0A3S9MYF4-F1
#
_cell.length_a   1.000
_cell.length_b   1.000
_cell.length_c   1.000
_cell.angle_alpha   90.00
_cell.angle_beta   90.00
_cell.angle_gamma   90.00
#
_symmetry.space_group_name_H-M   'P 1'
#
loop_
_entity.id
_entity.type
_entity.pdbx_description
1 polymer ?
#
loop_
_entity_poly.entity_id
_entity_poly.type
_entity_poly.pdbx_seq_one_letter_code
_entity_poly.pdbx_strand_id
1 'polypeptide(L)'
;MNRKIITLLLLAIFTNFGYSQSDKINIKTEHLTEANYLKMDDFYLTHYLYIDLFLRENLFPEASPEDVSSVLKALKKYVSVENKLDIEIEKPGKRNYLIRFTILKKDDGTELLIAFTNWTVKKKAFEKEIKMENDSYTRWYFLNGNKMTYRKDMSDQNDYSTMNKSDLANAYLFDELSENDSEIGSTIKEYLNQGDITISDKIMANLILLKYQIFKKENDNVTKQAEYLAELFEQNKSETNLRGLQAAFNATKFQIELSK
;
A
#
# COMPACT_ATOMS: atom_id res chain seq x y z
N MET A 1 43.10 34.19 7.94
CA MET A 1 41.80 33.72 7.42
C MET A 1 41.21 32.76 8.44
N ASN A 2 40.13 33.18 9.11
CA ASN A 2 39.75 32.71 10.45
C ASN A 2 39.32 31.23 10.48
N ARG A 3 39.89 30.44 11.40
CA ARG A 3 39.42 29.07 11.76
C ARG A 3 37.91 29.02 11.97
N LYS A 4 37.30 30.10 12.49
CA LYS A 4 35.85 30.25 12.68
C LYS A 4 35.04 30.21 11.37
N ILE A 5 35.59 30.67 10.25
CA ILE A 5 34.92 30.64 8.93
C ILE A 5 34.91 29.21 8.38
N ILE A 6 36.01 28.46 8.58
CA ILE A 6 36.10 27.05 8.16
C ILE A 6 35.12 26.18 8.96
N THR A 7 34.96 26.44 10.26
CA THR A 7 33.98 25.73 11.10
C THR A 7 32.53 26.05 10.69
N LEU A 8 32.24 27.29 10.29
CA LEU A 8 30.91 27.68 9.80
C LEU A 8 30.58 27.03 8.46
N LEU A 9 31.55 26.94 7.55
CA LEU A 9 31.38 26.26 6.25
C LEU A 9 31.18 24.74 6.42
N LEU A 10 31.90 24.11 7.35
CA LEU A 10 31.70 22.68 7.65
C LEU A 10 30.33 22.41 8.28
N LEU A 11 29.82 23.30 9.15
CA LEU A 11 28.47 23.18 9.69
C LEU A 11 27.39 23.31 8.61
N ALA A 12 27.59 24.18 7.62
CA ALA A 12 26.64 24.39 6.53
C ALA A 12 26.50 23.16 5.60
N ILE A 13 27.53 22.32 5.50
CA ILE A 13 27.49 21.08 4.71
C ILE A 13 26.62 20.01 5.40
N PHE A 14 26.52 20.03 6.73
CA PHE A 14 25.64 19.13 7.48
C PHE A 14 24.19 19.64 7.62
N THR A 15 23.90 20.88 7.22
CA THR A 15 22.53 21.44 7.24
C THR A 15 21.79 21.33 5.91
N ASN A 16 22.34 20.65 4.91
CA ASN A 16 21.51 20.14 3.83
C ASN A 16 20.69 19.00 4.41
N PHE A 17 19.51 19.36 4.92
CA PHE A 17 18.39 18.47 5.19
C PHE A 17 18.18 17.58 3.97
N GLY A 18 18.83 16.43 3.97
CA GLY A 18 18.53 15.34 3.06
C GLY A 18 17.12 14.90 3.41
N TYR A 19 16.20 15.05 2.47
CA TYR A 19 15.05 14.18 2.42
C TYR A 19 15.57 12.76 2.63
N SER A 20 15.03 12.05 3.63
CA SER A 20 15.31 10.63 3.86
C SER A 20 14.92 9.86 2.61
N GLN A 21 15.84 9.80 1.66
CA GLN A 21 15.82 8.86 0.55
C GLN A 21 16.47 7.62 1.13
N SER A 22 15.75 6.51 1.13
CA SER A 22 16.33 5.24 1.55
C SER A 22 17.58 4.95 0.72
N ASP A 23 18.67 4.58 1.40
CA ASP A 23 19.94 4.21 0.76
C ASP A 23 19.80 2.98 -0.16
N LYS A 24 18.72 2.19 -0.01
CA LYS A 24 18.46 1.00 -0.84
C LYS A 24 17.67 1.31 -2.11
N ILE A 25 17.04 2.48 -2.22
CA ILE A 25 16.08 2.80 -3.27
C ILE A 25 16.72 3.74 -4.30
N ASN A 26 16.96 3.19 -5.49
CA ASN A 26 17.54 3.90 -6.63
C ASN A 26 16.49 4.14 -7.71
N ILE A 27 16.27 5.40 -8.09
CA ILE A 27 15.44 5.74 -9.24
C ILE A 27 16.29 5.62 -10.50
N LYS A 28 15.85 4.79 -11.45
CA LYS A 28 16.56 4.48 -12.70
C LYS A 28 16.07 5.27 -13.91
N THR A 29 14.90 5.89 -13.85
CA THR A 29 14.42 6.72 -14.96
C THR A 29 15.28 7.97 -15.10
N GLU A 30 15.88 8.15 -16.27
CA GLU A 30 16.60 9.37 -16.61
C GLU A 30 15.61 10.51 -16.94
N HIS A 31 15.98 11.75 -16.63
CA HIS A 31 15.20 12.96 -16.96
C HIS A 31 13.75 12.96 -16.45
N LEU A 32 13.54 12.56 -15.19
CA LEU A 32 12.22 12.64 -14.58
C LEU A 32 11.71 14.07 -14.48
N THR A 33 10.49 14.28 -14.96
CA THR A 33 9.75 15.52 -14.78
C THR A 33 8.73 15.32 -13.68
N GLU A 34 8.65 16.26 -12.73
CA GLU A 34 7.61 16.23 -11.71
C GLU A 34 6.23 16.43 -12.37
N ALA A 35 5.34 15.45 -12.18
CA ALA A 35 4.03 15.44 -12.81
C ALA A 35 2.89 15.53 -11.78
N ASN A 36 3.08 14.96 -10.57
CA ASN A 36 2.06 14.90 -9.52
C ASN A 36 0.70 14.43 -10.05
N TYR A 37 0.72 13.47 -10.97
CA TYR A 37 -0.46 13.03 -11.73
C TYR A 37 -1.46 12.30 -10.83
N LEU A 38 -0.95 11.37 -10.01
CA LEU A 38 -1.77 10.51 -9.15
C LEU A 38 -2.44 11.31 -8.03
N LYS A 39 -3.77 11.27 -8.00
CA LYS A 39 -4.64 11.91 -6.99
C LYS A 39 -5.15 10.98 -5.89
N MET A 40 -4.67 9.73 -5.88
CA MET A 40 -5.18 8.71 -4.97
C MET A 40 -4.87 9.07 -3.51
N ASP A 41 -5.81 8.75 -2.62
CA ASP A 41 -5.56 8.83 -1.18
C ASP A 41 -4.47 7.83 -0.77
N ASP A 42 -3.62 8.23 0.17
CA ASP A 42 -2.48 7.45 0.63
C ASP A 42 -2.90 6.13 1.27
N PHE A 43 -4.13 6.05 1.80
CA PHE A 43 -4.72 4.81 2.28
C PHE A 43 -4.75 3.75 1.18
N TYR A 44 -5.36 4.04 0.02
CA TYR A 44 -5.50 3.08 -1.06
C TYR A 44 -4.14 2.74 -1.68
N LEU A 45 -3.32 3.76 -1.91
CA LEU A 45 -2.00 3.59 -2.51
C LEU A 45 -1.15 2.63 -1.66
N THR A 46 -1.10 2.90 -0.35
CA THR A 46 -0.33 2.07 0.58
C THR A 46 -0.94 0.68 0.72
N HIS A 47 -2.26 0.58 0.88
CA HIS A 47 -2.95 -0.70 1.08
C HIS A 47 -2.61 -1.72 0.00
N TYR A 48 -2.75 -1.32 -1.27
CA TYR A 48 -2.51 -2.21 -2.39
C TYR A 48 -1.02 -2.40 -2.66
N LEU A 49 -0.24 -1.32 -2.81
CA LEU A 49 1.13 -1.42 -3.30
C LEU A 49 2.08 -2.02 -2.27
N TYR A 50 1.89 -1.74 -0.97
CA TYR A 50 2.72 -2.36 0.06
C TYR A 50 2.57 -3.88 0.04
N ILE A 51 1.33 -4.36 0.03
CA ILE A 51 1.04 -5.80 0.00
C ILE A 51 1.57 -6.41 -1.30
N ASP A 52 1.22 -5.84 -2.45
CA ASP A 52 1.49 -6.48 -3.73
C ASP A 52 2.94 -6.40 -4.20
N LEU A 53 3.68 -5.35 -3.81
CA LEU A 53 5.05 -5.13 -4.28
C LEU A 53 6.12 -5.53 -3.26
N PHE A 54 5.78 -5.69 -1.97
CA PHE A 54 6.76 -6.01 -0.94
C PHE A 54 6.47 -7.33 -0.24
N LEU A 55 5.21 -7.56 0.16
CA LEU A 55 4.87 -8.73 0.98
C LEU A 55 4.50 -9.97 0.15
N ARG A 56 3.67 -9.81 -0.89
CA ARG A 56 3.24 -10.92 -1.75
C ARG A 56 4.45 -11.47 -2.51
N GLU A 57 4.48 -12.78 -2.73
CA GLU A 57 5.63 -13.52 -3.27
C GLU A 57 6.93 -13.33 -2.48
N ASN A 58 6.87 -12.77 -1.26
CA ASN A 58 8.04 -12.49 -0.43
C ASN A 58 9.08 -11.60 -1.15
N LEU A 59 8.59 -10.59 -1.88
CA LEU A 59 9.42 -9.76 -2.77
C LEU A 59 10.44 -8.92 -2.01
N PHE A 60 10.04 -8.30 -0.90
CA PHE A 60 10.92 -7.52 -0.02
C PHE A 60 10.28 -7.37 1.38
N PRO A 61 10.10 -8.48 2.14
CA PRO A 61 9.46 -8.44 3.46
C PRO A 61 10.21 -7.61 4.52
N GLU A 62 11.50 -7.36 4.31
CA GLU A 62 12.38 -6.60 5.20
C GLU A 62 12.36 -5.07 4.94
N ALA A 63 11.47 -4.60 4.07
CA ALA A 63 11.32 -3.18 3.76
C ALA A 63 10.97 -2.37 5.01
N SER A 64 11.72 -1.30 5.27
CA SER A 64 11.38 -0.36 6.34
C SER A 64 10.27 0.62 5.89
N PRO A 65 9.62 1.32 6.84
CA PRO A 65 8.69 2.40 6.50
C PRO A 65 9.32 3.45 5.56
N GLU A 66 10.59 3.77 5.74
CA GLU A 66 11.33 4.72 4.89
C GLU A 66 11.53 4.16 3.46
N ASP A 67 11.85 2.86 3.33
CA ASP A 67 11.96 2.19 2.03
C ASP A 67 10.65 2.30 1.25
N VAL A 68 9.54 1.92 1.89
CA VAL A 68 8.21 1.94 1.25
C VAL A 68 7.74 3.37 0.99
N SER A 69 7.90 4.28 1.94
CA SER A 69 7.54 5.70 1.78
C SER A 69 8.31 6.36 0.63
N SER A 70 9.59 6.03 0.46
CA SER A 70 10.41 6.53 -0.66
C SER A 70 9.84 6.11 -2.01
N VAL A 71 9.44 4.84 -2.15
CA VAL A 71 8.83 4.31 -3.38
C VAL A 71 7.48 4.98 -3.65
N LEU A 72 6.60 5.07 -2.64
CA LEU A 72 5.27 5.66 -2.81
C LEU A 72 5.33 7.17 -3.14
N LYS A 73 6.25 7.91 -2.50
CA LYS A 73 6.49 9.34 -2.79
C LYS A 73 7.02 9.54 -4.20
N ALA A 74 8.01 8.75 -4.64
CA ALA A 74 8.53 8.82 -6.00
C ALA A 74 7.43 8.53 -7.03
N LEU A 75 6.61 7.51 -6.78
CA LEU A 75 5.45 7.16 -7.60
C LEU A 75 4.49 8.35 -7.75
N LYS A 76 4.01 8.94 -6.64
CA LYS A 76 3.09 10.09 -6.70
C LYS A 76 3.70 11.30 -7.40
N LYS A 77 5.00 11.54 -7.18
CA LYS A 77 5.70 12.73 -7.68
C LYS A 77 5.94 12.68 -9.20
N TYR A 78 6.35 11.52 -9.71
CA TYR A 78 6.95 11.44 -11.06
C TYR A 78 6.11 10.70 -12.10
N VAL A 79 5.28 9.74 -11.71
CA VAL A 79 4.53 8.93 -12.69
C VAL A 79 3.40 9.74 -13.33
N SER A 80 3.24 9.59 -14.65
CA SER A 80 2.13 10.15 -15.44
C SER A 80 1.87 9.28 -16.67
N VAL A 81 0.95 9.70 -17.54
CA VAL A 81 0.73 9.08 -18.87
C VAL A 81 1.97 9.15 -19.75
N GLU A 82 2.76 10.21 -19.61
CA GLU A 82 3.96 10.46 -20.42
C GLU A 82 5.24 9.95 -19.73
N ASN A 83 5.21 9.80 -18.40
CA ASN A 83 6.38 9.48 -17.59
C ASN A 83 6.21 8.14 -16.86
N LYS A 84 7.03 7.16 -17.25
CA LYS A 84 7.22 5.93 -16.47
C LYS A 84 8.21 6.16 -15.32
N LEU A 85 8.10 5.36 -14.26
CA LEU A 85 9.07 5.34 -13.16
C LEU A 85 9.67 3.96 -13.01
N ASP A 86 10.98 3.85 -13.24
CA ASP A 86 11.78 2.66 -12.99
C ASP A 86 12.50 2.82 -11.64
N ILE A 87 12.29 1.87 -10.74
CA ILE A 87 12.92 1.80 -9.40
C ILE A 87 13.74 0.52 -9.32
N GLU A 88 14.92 0.63 -8.71
CA GLU A 88 15.73 -0.49 -8.26
C GLU A 88 15.84 -0.47 -6.73
N ILE A 89 15.55 -1.62 -6.11
CA ILE A 89 15.74 -1.87 -4.69
C ILE A 89 16.94 -2.81 -4.54
N GLU A 90 17.97 -2.34 -3.84
CA GLU A 90 19.15 -3.14 -3.55
C GLU A 90 18.83 -4.30 -2.61
N LYS A 91 19.27 -5.51 -2.98
CA LYS A 91 19.11 -6.72 -2.16
C LYS A 91 20.49 -7.37 -1.95
N PRO A 92 21.17 -7.11 -0.82
CA PRO A 92 22.53 -7.61 -0.57
C PRO A 92 22.64 -9.13 -0.75
N GLY A 93 23.66 -9.56 -1.51
CA GLY A 93 23.91 -10.98 -1.81
C GLY A 93 22.86 -11.65 -2.71
N LYS A 94 21.89 -10.89 -3.24
CA LYS A 94 20.84 -11.35 -4.14
C LYS A 94 20.78 -10.44 -5.36
N ARG A 95 19.96 -10.82 -6.34
CA ARG A 95 19.66 -9.93 -7.45
C ARG A 95 18.74 -8.80 -6.95
N ASN A 96 19.04 -7.58 -7.38
CA ASN A 96 18.22 -6.41 -7.10
C ASN A 96 16.80 -6.59 -7.62
N TYR A 97 15.86 -5.97 -6.89
CA TYR A 97 14.46 -5.98 -7.25
C TYR A 97 14.14 -4.74 -8.08
N LEU A 98 13.64 -4.95 -9.29
CA LEU A 98 13.28 -3.88 -10.23
C LEU A 98 11.76 -3.76 -10.30
N ILE A 99 11.27 -2.52 -10.26
CA ILE A 99 9.86 -2.18 -10.40
C ILE A 99 9.74 -1.10 -11.48
N ARG A 100 8.83 -1.28 -12.43
CA ARG A 100 8.44 -0.26 -13.41
C ARG A 100 6.98 0.10 -13.21
N PHE A 101 6.72 1.36 -12.94
CA PHE A 101 5.38 1.94 -12.90
C PHE A 101 5.08 2.68 -14.20
N THR A 102 3.87 2.50 -14.73
CA THR A 102 3.36 3.23 -15.90
C THR A 102 1.87 3.48 -15.74
N ILE A 103 1.37 4.55 -16.37
CA ILE A 103 -0.05 4.78 -16.54
C ILE A 103 -0.46 4.31 -17.94
N LEU A 104 -1.58 3.59 -18.02
CA LEU A 104 -2.28 3.31 -19.27
C LEU A 104 -3.61 4.06 -19.24
N LYS A 105 -3.82 4.96 -20.19
CA LYS A 105 -5.09 5.64 -20.41
C LYS A 105 -5.75 5.10 -21.67
N LYS A 106 -6.98 4.62 -21.55
CA LYS A 106 -7.78 4.12 -22.67
C LYS A 106 -8.66 5.22 -23.25
N ASP A 107 -9.15 5.00 -24.47
CA ASP A 107 -10.02 5.93 -25.20
C ASP A 107 -11.36 6.17 -24.49
N ASP A 108 -11.84 5.20 -23.71
CA ASP A 108 -13.06 5.29 -22.90
C ASP A 108 -12.89 6.11 -21.61
N GLY A 109 -11.69 6.66 -21.37
CA GLY A 109 -11.36 7.43 -20.17
C GLY A 109 -10.84 6.58 -19.00
N THR A 110 -10.82 5.25 -19.11
CA THR A 110 -10.25 4.37 -18.08
C THR A 110 -8.76 4.64 -17.91
N GLU A 111 -8.32 4.80 -16.67
CA GLU A 111 -6.92 4.96 -16.32
C GLU A 111 -6.45 3.83 -15.39
N LEU A 112 -5.32 3.21 -15.74
CA LEU A 112 -4.71 2.13 -14.98
C LEU A 112 -3.30 2.52 -14.52
N LEU A 113 -2.99 2.33 -13.24
CA LEU A 113 -1.62 2.23 -12.79
C LEU A 113 -1.16 0.78 -12.93
N ILE A 114 -0.06 0.55 -13.64
CA ILE A 114 0.52 -0.78 -13.84
C ILE A 114 1.91 -0.83 -13.23
N ALA A 115 2.16 -1.84 -12.40
CA ALA A 115 3.45 -2.15 -11.81
C ALA A 115 3.97 -3.47 -12.40
N PHE A 116 5.08 -3.39 -13.13
CA PHE A 116 5.83 -4.55 -13.61
C PHE A 116 7.02 -4.81 -12.71
N THR A 117 7.34 -6.08 -12.46
CA THR A 117 8.51 -6.46 -11.68
C THR A 117 9.45 -7.36 -12.47
N ASN A 118 10.71 -7.46 -12.04
CA ASN A 118 11.62 -8.48 -12.54
C ASN A 118 11.45 -9.83 -11.82
N TRP A 119 10.46 -10.00 -10.94
CA TRP A 119 10.15 -11.29 -10.34
C TRP A 119 9.37 -12.16 -11.31
N THR A 120 9.73 -13.44 -11.41
CA THR A 120 9.01 -14.40 -12.26
C THR A 120 8.27 -15.41 -11.41
N VAL A 121 6.96 -15.53 -11.63
CA VAL A 121 6.11 -16.45 -10.85
C VAL A 121 6.54 -17.90 -11.09
N LYS A 122 6.83 -18.24 -12.35
CA LYS A 122 7.20 -19.60 -12.76
C LYS A 122 8.52 -20.07 -12.14
N LYS A 123 9.58 -19.23 -12.14
CA LYS A 123 10.90 -19.61 -11.62
C LYS A 123 11.08 -19.27 -10.15
N LYS A 124 10.19 -18.45 -9.58
CA LYS A 124 10.30 -17.89 -8.22
C LYS A 124 11.68 -17.24 -8.00
N ALA A 125 12.09 -16.42 -8.97
CA ALA A 125 13.37 -15.74 -8.96
C ALA A 125 13.29 -14.37 -9.63
N PHE A 126 14.18 -13.48 -9.21
CA PHE A 126 14.40 -12.20 -9.85
C PHE A 126 15.22 -12.38 -11.13
N GLU A 127 14.74 -11.80 -12.23
CA GLU A 127 15.43 -11.73 -13.52
C GLU A 127 16.29 -10.48 -13.63
N LYS A 128 17.23 -10.47 -14.58
CA LYS A 128 18.16 -9.34 -14.75
C LYS A 128 17.41 -8.05 -15.13
N GLU A 129 16.35 -8.20 -15.92
CA GLU A 129 15.59 -7.11 -16.52
C GLU A 129 14.09 -7.45 -16.47
N ILE A 130 13.25 -6.42 -16.50
CA ILE A 130 11.80 -6.57 -16.67
C ILE A 130 11.51 -6.82 -18.14
N LYS A 131 11.02 -8.02 -18.48
CA LYS A 131 10.65 -8.39 -19.86
C LYS A 131 9.33 -9.15 -19.88
N MET A 132 8.47 -8.85 -20.86
CA MET A 132 7.17 -9.52 -21.01
C MET A 132 7.31 -11.04 -21.19
N GLU A 133 8.34 -11.48 -21.92
CA GLU A 133 8.64 -12.91 -22.16
C GLU A 133 8.95 -13.71 -20.89
N ASN A 134 9.32 -13.04 -19.79
CA ASN A 134 9.71 -13.69 -18.55
C ASN A 134 8.51 -14.11 -17.69
N ASP A 135 7.27 -13.82 -18.10
CA ASP A 135 6.08 -13.95 -17.24
C ASP A 135 6.28 -13.16 -15.93
N SER A 136 6.71 -11.91 -16.10
CA SER A 136 6.98 -10.96 -15.02
C SER A 136 5.72 -10.76 -14.18
N TYR A 137 5.88 -10.89 -12.87
CA TYR A 137 4.82 -10.60 -11.92
C TYR A 137 4.37 -9.14 -12.09
N THR A 138 3.12 -8.98 -12.52
CA THR A 138 2.53 -7.71 -12.92
C THR A 138 1.25 -7.48 -12.14
N ARG A 139 1.02 -6.23 -11.75
CA ARG A 139 -0.19 -5.77 -11.08
C ARG A 139 -0.71 -4.53 -11.77
N TRP A 140 -2.03 -4.39 -11.86
CA TRP A 140 -2.66 -3.19 -12.34
C TRP A 140 -3.85 -2.83 -11.48
N TYR A 141 -4.10 -1.53 -11.38
CA TYR A 141 -5.13 -0.95 -10.54
C TYR A 141 -5.86 0.13 -11.33
N PHE A 142 -7.18 0.17 -11.19
CA PHE A 142 -8.01 1.24 -11.73
C PHE A 142 -7.83 2.49 -10.88
N LEU A 143 -7.71 3.64 -11.55
CA LEU A 143 -7.57 4.95 -10.93
C LEU A 143 -8.92 5.67 -10.99
N ASN A 144 -9.63 5.67 -9.86
CA ASN A 144 -11.02 6.13 -9.76
C ASN A 144 -11.09 7.38 -8.87
N GLY A 145 -10.64 8.51 -9.42
CA GLY A 145 -10.58 9.78 -8.69
C GLY A 145 -9.52 9.75 -7.58
N ASN A 146 -9.96 9.71 -6.32
CA ASN A 146 -9.08 9.52 -5.16
C ASN A 146 -8.99 8.06 -4.69
N LYS A 147 -9.82 7.15 -5.24
CA LYS A 147 -9.78 5.72 -4.97
C LYS A 147 -8.85 5.02 -5.97
N MET A 148 -8.24 3.93 -5.52
CA MET A 148 -7.52 2.99 -6.38
C MET A 148 -8.12 1.61 -6.15
N THR A 149 -8.53 0.92 -7.21
CA THR A 149 -9.33 -0.31 -7.10
C THR A 149 -8.65 -1.45 -7.85
N TYR A 150 -8.54 -2.62 -7.23
CA TYR A 150 -8.06 -3.80 -7.93
C TYR A 150 -9.20 -4.42 -8.74
N ARG A 151 -8.91 -5.02 -9.91
CA ARG A 151 -9.93 -5.52 -10.85
C ARG A 151 -11.04 -6.36 -10.20
N LYS A 152 -10.70 -7.21 -9.24
CA LYS A 152 -11.67 -8.11 -8.59
C LYS A 152 -12.64 -7.36 -7.65
N ASP A 153 -12.28 -6.15 -7.25
CA ASP A 153 -13.01 -5.34 -6.28
C ASP A 153 -13.96 -4.35 -6.99
N MET A 154 -14.02 -4.36 -8.33
CA MET A 154 -14.92 -3.51 -9.11
C MET A 154 -16.39 -3.88 -8.88
N SER A 155 -17.25 -2.88 -8.69
CA SER A 155 -18.66 -3.06 -8.32
C SER A 155 -19.48 -3.76 -9.40
N ASP A 156 -19.20 -3.48 -10.68
CA ASP A 156 -19.85 -4.14 -11.82
C ASP A 156 -19.53 -5.64 -11.93
N GLN A 157 -18.54 -6.11 -11.18
CA GLN A 157 -18.12 -7.51 -11.08
C GLN A 157 -18.54 -8.16 -9.74
N ASN A 158 -19.08 -7.40 -8.79
CA ASN A 158 -19.40 -7.87 -7.44
C ASN A 158 -20.92 -8.01 -7.23
N ASP A 159 -21.33 -9.11 -6.60
CA ASP A 159 -22.70 -9.31 -6.14
C ASP A 159 -22.81 -9.00 -4.64
N TYR A 160 -23.30 -7.81 -4.31
CA TYR A 160 -23.52 -7.38 -2.94
C TYR A 160 -24.72 -8.05 -2.26
N SER A 161 -25.67 -8.61 -3.04
CA SER A 161 -26.93 -9.13 -2.50
C SER A 161 -26.73 -10.37 -1.62
N THR A 162 -25.64 -11.09 -1.83
CA THR A 162 -25.31 -12.32 -1.09
C THR A 162 -24.33 -12.11 0.07
N MET A 163 -23.78 -10.90 0.23
CA MET A 163 -22.75 -10.63 1.23
C MET A 163 -23.37 -10.41 2.62
N ASN A 164 -22.71 -10.94 3.65
CA ASN A 164 -23.00 -10.51 5.02
C ASN A 164 -22.49 -9.07 5.23
N LYS A 165 -22.88 -8.43 6.33
CA LYS A 165 -22.53 -7.01 6.57
C LYS A 165 -21.03 -6.75 6.72
N SER A 166 -20.26 -7.69 7.27
CA SER A 166 -18.79 -7.55 7.33
C SER A 166 -18.19 -7.56 5.92
N ASP A 167 -18.57 -8.53 5.10
CA ASP A 167 -18.07 -8.64 3.72
C ASP A 167 -18.52 -7.45 2.86
N LEU A 168 -19.76 -7.00 3.04
CA LEU A 168 -20.30 -5.83 2.36
C LEU A 168 -19.55 -4.55 2.73
N ALA A 169 -19.30 -4.32 4.01
CA ALA A 169 -18.51 -3.16 4.46
C ALA A 169 -17.07 -3.21 3.90
N ASN A 170 -16.48 -4.40 3.81
CA ASN A 170 -15.17 -4.57 3.18
C ASN A 170 -15.22 -4.31 1.66
N ALA A 171 -16.27 -4.75 0.97
CA ALA A 171 -16.45 -4.49 -0.45
C ALA A 171 -16.61 -2.99 -0.73
N TYR A 172 -17.47 -2.29 0.02
CA TYR A 172 -17.64 -0.85 -0.06
C TYR A 172 -16.35 -0.06 0.19
N LEU A 173 -15.52 -0.53 1.12
CA LEU A 173 -14.24 0.10 1.42
C LEU A 173 -13.26 0.04 0.23
N PHE A 174 -13.37 -0.95 -0.66
CA PHE A 174 -12.37 -1.20 -1.71
C PHE A 174 -12.92 -1.10 -3.14
N ASP A 175 -14.23 -0.94 -3.31
CA ASP A 175 -14.83 -0.66 -4.60
C ASP A 175 -14.48 0.75 -5.12
N GLU A 176 -14.91 1.03 -6.34
CA GLU A 176 -14.75 2.33 -7.00
C GLU A 176 -15.86 3.34 -6.68
N LEU A 177 -16.95 2.93 -6.04
CA LEU A 177 -18.15 3.74 -5.85
C LEU A 177 -17.99 4.63 -4.61
N SER A 178 -17.97 5.94 -4.81
CA SER A 178 -17.80 6.89 -3.69
C SER A 178 -19.05 7.00 -2.80
N GLU A 179 -20.22 6.68 -3.36
CA GLU A 179 -21.50 6.70 -2.68
C GLU A 179 -21.54 5.70 -1.52
N ASN A 180 -20.89 4.54 -1.72
CA ASN A 180 -20.83 3.44 -0.75
C ASN A 180 -19.99 3.78 0.48
N ASP A 181 -19.07 4.76 0.39
CA ASP A 181 -18.18 5.15 1.49
C ASP A 181 -18.96 5.58 2.74
N SER A 182 -20.12 6.19 2.55
CA SER A 182 -20.98 6.68 3.62
C SER A 182 -21.63 5.55 4.44
N GLU A 183 -21.77 4.36 3.85
CA GLU A 183 -22.45 3.21 4.45
C GLU A 183 -21.49 2.23 5.15
N ILE A 184 -20.18 2.35 4.94
CA ILE A 184 -19.18 1.45 5.54
C ILE A 184 -19.31 1.43 7.07
N GLY A 185 -19.36 2.63 7.68
CA GLY A 185 -19.35 2.79 9.13
C GLY A 185 -20.62 2.29 9.83
N SER A 186 -21.80 2.51 9.23
CA SER A 186 -23.07 1.99 9.75
C SER A 186 -23.13 0.47 9.61
N THR A 187 -22.77 -0.04 8.44
CA THR A 187 -22.80 -1.48 8.10
C THR A 187 -21.90 -2.30 9.04
N ILE A 188 -20.67 -1.85 9.28
CA ILE A 188 -19.73 -2.60 10.14
C ILE A 188 -20.13 -2.56 11.62
N LYS A 189 -20.67 -1.43 12.09
CA LYS A 189 -21.18 -1.30 13.47
C LYS A 189 -22.36 -2.22 13.71
N GLU A 190 -23.25 -2.32 12.74
CA GLU A 190 -24.40 -3.21 12.86
C GLU A 190 -23.97 -4.67 12.93
N TYR A 191 -22.98 -5.08 12.13
CA TYR A 191 -22.42 -6.44 12.21
C TYR A 191 -21.78 -6.72 13.57
N LEU A 192 -20.99 -5.79 14.10
CA LEU A 192 -20.30 -5.93 15.39
C LEU A 192 -21.26 -5.97 16.60
N ASN A 193 -22.48 -5.45 16.46
CA ASN A 193 -23.51 -5.45 17.52
C ASN A 193 -24.35 -6.74 17.54
N GLN A 194 -24.07 -7.70 16.66
CA GLN A 194 -24.73 -9.00 16.66
C GLN A 194 -24.24 -9.86 17.83
N GLY A 195 -25.16 -10.55 18.52
CA GLY A 195 -24.84 -11.32 19.73
C GLY A 195 -23.97 -12.55 19.50
N ASP A 196 -24.05 -13.17 18.31
CA ASP A 196 -23.47 -14.49 18.02
C ASP A 196 -22.36 -14.43 16.94
N ILE A 197 -21.41 -13.50 17.07
CA ILE A 197 -20.25 -13.43 16.16
C ILE A 197 -19.09 -14.30 16.67
N THR A 198 -18.46 -15.07 15.78
CA THR A 198 -17.26 -15.83 16.14
C THR A 198 -16.10 -14.87 16.42
N ILE A 199 -15.08 -15.32 17.15
CA ILE A 199 -13.89 -14.49 17.42
C ILE A 199 -13.16 -14.09 16.12
N SER A 200 -13.11 -14.99 15.14
CA SER A 200 -12.51 -14.72 13.83
C SER A 200 -13.26 -13.62 13.09
N ASP A 201 -14.59 -13.70 13.05
CA ASP A 201 -15.44 -12.71 12.38
C ASP A 201 -15.39 -11.36 13.10
N LYS A 202 -15.35 -11.39 14.44
CA LYS A 202 -15.17 -10.19 15.27
C LYS A 202 -13.85 -9.50 14.97
N ILE A 203 -12.75 -10.24 14.87
CA ILE A 203 -11.44 -9.70 14.51
C ILE A 203 -11.46 -9.14 13.09
N MET A 204 -12.02 -9.87 12.12
CA MET A 204 -12.13 -9.42 10.73
C MET A 204 -12.92 -8.11 10.63
N ALA A 205 -14.08 -8.03 11.27
CA ALA A 205 -14.92 -6.84 11.28
C ALA A 205 -14.22 -5.64 11.92
N ASN A 206 -13.50 -5.86 13.03
CA ASN A 206 -12.70 -4.82 13.67
C ASN A 206 -11.48 -4.38 12.84
N LEU A 207 -10.91 -5.27 12.03
CA LEU A 207 -9.85 -4.92 11.06
C LEU A 207 -10.39 -4.06 9.91
N ILE A 208 -11.61 -4.35 9.43
CA ILE A 208 -12.28 -3.51 8.43
C ILE A 208 -12.57 -2.12 9.01
N LEU A 209 -13.08 -2.06 10.25
CA LEU A 209 -13.30 -0.79 10.95
C LEU A 209 -12.01 0.01 11.12
N LEU A 210 -10.89 -0.64 11.49
CA LEU A 210 -9.59 0.01 11.59
C LEU A 210 -9.16 0.63 10.25
N LYS A 211 -9.26 -0.13 9.16
CA LYS A 211 -8.90 0.36 7.82
C LYS A 211 -9.79 1.54 7.40
N TYR A 212 -11.09 1.47 7.69
CA TYR A 212 -12.00 2.59 7.43
C TYR A 212 -11.62 3.83 8.26
N GLN A 213 -11.26 3.69 9.53
CA GLN A 213 -10.80 4.81 10.36
C GLN A 213 -9.49 5.42 9.85
N ILE A 214 -8.57 4.61 9.30
CA ILE A 214 -7.36 5.10 8.63
C ILE A 214 -7.74 5.93 7.40
N PHE A 215 -8.63 5.42 6.55
CA PHE A 215 -9.13 6.16 5.37
C PHE A 215 -9.78 7.49 5.77
N LYS A 216 -10.56 7.51 6.86
CA LYS A 216 -11.18 8.73 7.40
C LYS A 216 -10.21 9.67 8.14
N LYS A 217 -8.95 9.26 8.35
CA LYS A 217 -7.90 10.02 9.06
C LYS A 217 -8.27 10.32 10.52
N GLU A 218 -8.96 9.38 11.18
CA GLU A 218 -9.40 9.49 12.58
C GLU A 218 -8.31 8.99 13.54
N ASN A 219 -7.17 9.69 13.63
CA ASN A 219 -5.95 9.23 14.31
C ASN A 219 -6.15 8.69 15.75
N ASP A 220 -7.00 9.35 16.55
CA ASP A 220 -7.30 8.90 17.93
C ASP A 220 -8.06 7.57 17.94
N ASN A 221 -8.99 7.39 17.00
CA ASN A 221 -9.76 6.16 16.86
C ASN A 221 -8.88 5.03 16.30
N VAL A 222 -8.00 5.34 15.34
CA VAL A 222 -7.02 4.40 14.78
C VAL A 222 -6.15 3.80 15.88
N THR A 223 -5.61 4.63 16.78
CA THR A 223 -4.77 4.17 17.89
C THR A 223 -5.52 3.21 18.82
N LYS A 224 -6.70 3.63 19.30
CA LYS A 224 -7.54 2.82 20.21
C LYS A 224 -7.97 1.50 19.56
N GLN A 225 -8.35 1.53 18.29
CA GLN A 225 -8.79 0.35 17.57
C GLN A 225 -7.63 -0.62 17.31
N ALA A 226 -6.43 -0.12 17.04
CA ALA A 226 -5.24 -0.96 16.91
C ALA A 226 -4.85 -1.61 18.24
N GLU A 227 -4.91 -0.88 19.35
CA GLU A 227 -4.69 -1.43 20.70
C GLU A 227 -5.71 -2.54 21.02
N TYR A 228 -7.00 -2.28 20.77
CA TYR A 228 -8.06 -3.26 20.96
C TYR A 228 -7.83 -4.55 20.16
N LEU A 229 -7.47 -4.44 18.88
CA LEU A 229 -7.14 -5.59 18.05
C LEU A 229 -5.92 -6.34 18.56
N ALA A 230 -4.88 -5.64 19.03
CA ALA A 230 -3.70 -6.28 19.62
C ALA A 230 -4.06 -7.10 20.87
N GLU A 231 -4.90 -6.56 21.75
CA GLU A 231 -5.42 -7.29 22.91
C GLU A 231 -6.24 -8.51 22.50
N LEU A 232 -7.13 -8.38 21.51
CA LEU A 232 -7.91 -9.51 20.99
C LEU A 232 -7.01 -10.64 20.46
N PHE A 233 -5.95 -10.32 19.73
CA PHE A 233 -5.01 -11.34 19.26
C PHE A 233 -4.24 -12.00 20.42
N GLU A 234 -3.80 -11.24 21.42
CA GLU A 234 -3.06 -11.80 22.56
C GLU A 234 -3.93 -12.72 23.41
N GLN A 235 -5.18 -12.32 23.69
CA GLN A 235 -6.16 -13.13 24.41
C GLN A 235 -6.49 -14.45 23.69
N ASN A 236 -6.34 -14.48 22.37
CA ASN A 236 -6.66 -15.64 21.52
C ASN A 236 -5.43 -16.23 20.82
N LYS A 237 -4.22 -16.05 21.37
CA LYS A 237 -2.96 -16.47 20.72
C LYS A 237 -2.84 -17.98 20.48
N SER A 238 -3.60 -18.80 21.22
CA SER A 238 -3.66 -20.25 21.01
C SER A 238 -4.45 -20.65 19.77
N GLU A 239 -5.27 -19.74 19.22
CA GLU A 239 -6.13 -20.00 18.07
C GLU A 239 -5.35 -19.94 16.76
N THR A 240 -4.96 -21.11 16.27
CA THR A 240 -4.09 -21.23 15.08
C THR A 240 -4.75 -20.74 13.78
N ASN A 241 -6.09 -20.70 13.73
CA ASN A 241 -6.86 -20.18 12.59
C ASN A 241 -6.76 -18.64 12.45
N LEU A 242 -6.25 -17.92 13.45
CA LEU A 242 -6.12 -16.45 13.41
C LEU A 242 -4.84 -15.95 12.72
N ARG A 243 -3.91 -16.84 12.35
CA ARG A 243 -2.61 -16.44 11.76
C ARG A 243 -2.74 -15.54 10.53
N GLY A 244 -3.69 -15.82 9.66
CA GLY A 244 -3.95 -15.00 8.47
C GLY A 244 -4.43 -13.59 8.82
N LEU A 245 -5.36 -13.48 9.78
CA LEU A 245 -5.85 -12.20 10.28
C LEU A 245 -4.75 -11.42 11.02
N GLN A 246 -3.88 -12.11 11.75
CA GLN A 246 -2.75 -11.47 12.44
C GLN A 246 -1.73 -10.90 11.43
N ALA A 247 -1.46 -11.61 10.34
CA ALA A 247 -0.63 -11.09 9.25
C ALA A 247 -1.27 -9.83 8.61
N ALA A 248 -2.59 -9.85 8.36
CA ALA A 248 -3.33 -8.70 7.85
C ALA A 248 -3.29 -7.51 8.83
N PHE A 249 -3.39 -7.77 10.14
CA PHE A 249 -3.26 -6.75 11.17
C PHE A 249 -1.85 -6.14 11.21
N ASN A 250 -0.81 -6.97 11.13
CA ASN A 250 0.57 -6.48 11.08
C ASN A 250 0.84 -5.60 9.85
N ALA A 251 0.32 -5.98 8.68
CA ALA A 251 0.39 -5.12 7.50
C ALA A 251 -0.37 -3.80 7.69
N THR A 252 -1.51 -3.82 8.38
CA THR A 252 -2.30 -2.62 8.69
C THR A 252 -1.57 -1.71 9.68
N LYS A 253 -0.88 -2.25 10.69
CA LYS A 253 -0.01 -1.47 11.59
C LYS A 253 1.13 -0.79 10.84
N PHE A 254 1.77 -1.49 9.91
CA PHE A 254 2.80 -0.90 9.07
C PHE A 254 2.24 0.27 8.24
N GLN A 255 1.01 0.15 7.72
CA GLN A 255 0.33 1.24 7.03
C GLN A 255 0.05 2.44 7.96
N ILE A 256 -0.28 2.21 9.23
CA ILE A 256 -0.41 3.28 10.22
C ILE A 256 0.94 3.98 10.43
N GLU A 257 2.04 3.24 10.52
CA GLU A 257 3.39 3.82 10.63
C GLU A 257 3.77 4.67 9.42
N LEU A 258 3.41 4.24 8.21
CA LEU A 258 3.63 5.02 6.98
C LEU A 258 2.86 6.33 6.90
N SER A 259 1.80 6.46 7.71
CA SER A 259 0.92 7.64 7.73
C SER A 259 1.33 8.68 8.78
N LYS A 260 2.36 8.39 9.59
CA LYS A 260 2.93 9.29 10.60
C LYS A 260 4.05 10.15 10.01
#